data_AF-K5VQ75-F1
#
_entry.id   AF-K5VQ75-F1
#
_cell.length_a   1.000
_cell.length_b   1.000
_cell.length_c   1.000
_cell.angle_alpha   90.00
_cell.angle_beta   90.00
_cell.angle_gamma   90.00
#
_symmetry.space_group_name_H-M   'P 1'
#
loop_
_entity.id
_entity.type
_entity.pdbx_description
1 polymer ?
#
loop_
_entity_poly.entity_id
_entity_poly.type
_entity_poly.pdbx_seq_one_letter_code
_entity_poly.pdbx_strand_id
1 'polypeptide(L)'
;MFAPKISQLFYPQAASLIALAPSETILKRTALTGGASWLDIFLLAPGILSQQDAPKVNDSEYPATAAMTTGYVFRVENQATVGYLQRIGKTGHLTTLHVEERPDSLHIDPLASFAYLAGVASTACVAAALAKLGDHAALGFLGSLIAARALNVAVLKRRARKGWKGMPEPGTYGDLMVLVSQDKWVRIRGLVDDLKTVTAGQWLQDMSALDSLLASAASLLVYGSVAFAWQATPLGSALTAGLLALSATLLGLTNSLTTKLRMFGCVVGVTDVKKYERRLFMAQDIVRERRAAGDSNVDWALRLGLVKDAKDLGEVIL
;
A
#
# COMPACT_ATOMS: atom_id res chain seq x y z
N MET A 1 -19.76 33.38 -37.88
CA MET A 1 -18.45 32.85 -37.45
C MET A 1 -18.38 33.01 -35.94
N PHE A 2 -18.89 32.01 -35.20
CA PHE A 2 -18.93 32.05 -33.72
C PHE A 2 -17.57 31.65 -33.19
N ALA A 3 -16.81 32.61 -32.63
CA ALA A 3 -15.64 32.28 -31.83
C ALA A 3 -16.15 31.59 -30.55
N PRO A 4 -15.78 30.32 -30.27
CA PRO A 4 -16.11 29.73 -28.98
C PRO A 4 -15.43 30.55 -27.89
N LYS A 5 -16.20 30.98 -26.88
CA LYS A 5 -15.64 31.64 -25.69
C LYS A 5 -14.56 30.70 -25.12
N ILE A 6 -13.36 31.21 -24.90
CA ILE A 6 -12.21 30.47 -24.35
C ILE A 6 -12.59 29.65 -23.09
N SER A 7 -13.55 30.14 -22.30
CA SER A 7 -14.11 29.41 -21.18
C SER A 7 -14.71 28.05 -21.55
N GLN A 8 -15.32 27.88 -22.72
CA GLN A 8 -15.86 26.58 -23.17
C GLN A 8 -14.79 25.58 -23.63
N LEU A 9 -13.57 26.04 -23.92
CA LEU A 9 -12.47 25.13 -24.26
C LEU A 9 -11.92 24.43 -23.01
N PHE A 10 -11.76 25.16 -21.90
CA PHE A 10 -11.06 24.65 -20.71
C PHE A 10 -11.87 23.63 -19.86
N TYR A 11 -13.20 23.74 -19.81
CA TYR A 11 -14.02 22.88 -18.92
C TYR A 11 -14.10 21.40 -19.32
N PRO A 12 -14.38 20.99 -20.57
CA PRO A 12 -14.40 19.57 -20.96
C PRO A 12 -13.02 18.90 -20.87
N GLN A 13 -11.94 19.68 -20.91
CA GLN A 13 -10.57 19.17 -20.85
C GLN A 13 -10.14 18.82 -19.41
N ALA A 14 -10.66 19.52 -18.40
CA ALA A 14 -10.22 19.34 -17.01
C ALA A 14 -10.47 17.92 -16.48
N ALA A 15 -11.65 17.33 -16.72
CA ALA A 15 -11.96 15.98 -16.24
C ALA A 15 -11.04 14.91 -16.86
N SER A 16 -10.77 15.03 -18.16
CA SER A 16 -9.86 14.11 -18.88
C SER A 16 -8.42 14.24 -18.39
N LEU A 17 -7.93 15.47 -18.21
CA LEU A 17 -6.59 15.74 -17.71
C LEU A 17 -6.39 15.21 -16.29
N ILE A 18 -7.38 15.42 -15.41
CA ILE A 18 -7.34 14.89 -14.04
C ILE A 18 -7.38 13.37 -14.04
N ALA A 19 -8.23 12.74 -14.86
CA ALA A 19 -8.30 11.27 -14.93
C ALA A 19 -6.98 10.63 -15.37
N LEU A 20 -6.27 11.27 -16.30
CA LEU A 20 -4.97 10.83 -16.81
C LEU A 20 -3.79 11.25 -15.94
N ALA A 21 -4.00 12.11 -14.94
CA ALA A 21 -2.92 12.57 -14.09
C ALA A 21 -2.30 11.39 -13.32
N PRO A 22 -0.96 11.28 -13.29
CA PRO A 22 -0.29 10.24 -12.52
C PRO A 22 -0.56 10.46 -11.03
N SER A 23 -0.92 9.39 -10.33
CA SER A 23 -1.10 9.42 -8.88
C SER A 23 -0.81 8.08 -8.26
N GLU A 24 -0.13 8.10 -7.13
CA GLU A 24 0.21 6.91 -6.36
C GLU A 24 -0.87 6.57 -5.32
N THR A 25 -1.94 7.34 -5.22
CA THR A 25 -2.97 7.15 -4.17
C THR A 25 -3.62 5.77 -4.23
N ILE A 26 -3.95 5.29 -5.43
CA ILE A 26 -4.54 3.96 -5.64
C ILE A 26 -3.51 2.84 -5.36
N LEU A 27 -2.26 2.99 -5.84
CA LEU A 27 -1.22 1.97 -5.60
C LEU A 27 -0.90 1.85 -4.10
N LYS A 28 -0.75 2.98 -3.40
CA LYS A 28 -0.50 3.01 -1.95
C LYS A 28 -1.63 2.36 -1.16
N ARG A 29 -2.88 2.64 -1.55
CA ARG A 29 -4.05 2.00 -0.93
C ARG A 29 -3.97 0.49 -1.09
N THR A 30 -3.76 0.05 -2.33
CA THR A 30 -3.68 -1.37 -2.70
C THR A 30 -2.60 -2.09 -1.88
N ALA A 31 -1.42 -1.47 -1.74
CA ALA A 31 -0.31 -2.01 -0.95
C ALA A 31 -0.67 -2.13 0.53
N LEU A 32 -1.27 -1.10 1.12
CA LEU A 32 -1.67 -1.11 2.54
C LEU A 32 -2.76 -2.14 2.86
N THR A 33 -3.64 -2.44 1.91
CA THR A 33 -4.69 -3.45 2.09
C THR A 33 -4.31 -4.84 1.62
N GLY A 34 -3.13 -5.03 1.00
CA GLY A 34 -2.69 -6.31 0.47
C GLY A 34 -3.52 -6.81 -0.71
N GLY A 35 -4.23 -5.92 -1.41
CA GLY A 35 -5.15 -6.26 -2.50
C GLY A 35 -6.20 -5.18 -2.73
N ALA A 36 -7.29 -5.52 -3.43
CA ALA A 36 -8.43 -4.62 -3.68
C ALA A 36 -9.76 -5.17 -3.17
N SER A 37 -10.64 -4.24 -2.79
CA SER A 37 -12.06 -4.47 -2.56
C SER A 37 -12.85 -4.29 -3.85
N TRP A 38 -13.99 -4.98 -3.97
CA TRP A 38 -14.92 -4.73 -5.08
C TRP A 38 -15.51 -3.32 -5.05
N LEU A 39 -15.57 -2.69 -3.87
CA LEU A 39 -15.98 -1.29 -3.74
C LEU A 39 -14.97 -0.31 -4.36
N ASP A 40 -13.71 -0.73 -4.59
CA ASP A 40 -12.69 0.10 -5.26
C ASP A 40 -13.01 0.38 -6.74
N ILE A 41 -14.03 -0.31 -7.29
CA ILE A 41 -14.62 -0.02 -8.60
C ILE A 41 -15.22 1.38 -8.64
N PHE A 42 -15.87 1.79 -7.54
CA PHE A 42 -16.55 3.07 -7.43
C PHE A 42 -15.64 4.16 -6.86
N LEU A 43 -14.44 3.82 -6.37
CA LEU A 43 -13.48 4.81 -5.92
C LEU A 43 -12.60 5.26 -7.08
N LEU A 44 -13.03 6.33 -7.75
CA LEU A 44 -12.39 6.86 -8.94
C LEU A 44 -11.40 7.96 -8.56
N ALA A 45 -10.11 7.72 -8.72
CA ALA A 45 -9.08 8.73 -8.51
C ALA A 45 -8.13 8.75 -9.73
N PRO A 46 -7.37 9.84 -9.94
CA PRO A 46 -6.26 9.87 -10.87
C PRO A 46 -5.30 8.68 -10.63
N GLY A 47 -4.55 8.29 -11.65
CA GLY A 47 -3.62 7.16 -11.55
C GLY A 47 -4.26 5.78 -11.69
N ILE A 48 -5.46 5.68 -12.30
CA ILE A 48 -6.10 4.39 -12.62
C ILE A 48 -5.15 3.48 -13.41
N LEU A 49 -4.40 4.07 -14.34
CA LEU A 49 -3.42 3.38 -15.18
C LEU A 49 -2.23 2.83 -14.38
N SER A 50 -1.86 3.49 -13.28
CA SER A 50 -0.70 3.15 -12.45
C SER A 50 -1.01 2.06 -11.41
N GLN A 51 -2.24 1.57 -11.30
CA GLN A 51 -2.58 0.58 -10.27
C GLN A 51 -1.79 -0.72 -10.42
N GLN A 52 -1.48 -1.12 -11.66
CA GLN A 52 -0.75 -2.36 -11.90
C GLN A 52 0.73 -2.29 -11.51
N ASP A 53 1.26 -1.07 -11.30
CA ASP A 53 2.60 -0.82 -10.76
C ASP A 53 2.67 -0.98 -9.23
N ALA A 54 1.59 -1.42 -8.57
CA ALA A 54 1.57 -1.69 -7.12
C ALA A 54 2.80 -2.45 -6.57
N PRO A 55 3.38 -3.45 -7.28
CA PRO A 55 4.61 -4.11 -6.82
C PRO A 55 5.84 -3.20 -6.70
N LYS A 56 5.86 -2.04 -7.36
CA LYS A 56 6.98 -1.08 -7.34
C LYS A 56 6.98 -0.16 -6.11
N VAL A 57 6.01 -0.32 -5.20
CA VAL A 57 5.82 0.53 -4.00
C VAL A 57 7.01 0.50 -3.02
N ASN A 58 7.94 -0.45 -3.17
CA ASN A 58 9.13 -0.58 -2.35
C ASN A 58 10.34 0.21 -2.87
N ASP A 59 10.20 0.97 -3.96
CA ASP A 59 11.32 1.71 -4.59
C ASP A 59 12.53 0.81 -4.91
N SER A 60 12.26 -0.46 -5.24
CA SER A 60 13.28 -1.50 -5.49
C SER A 60 14.17 -1.85 -4.29
N GLU A 61 13.78 -1.48 -3.07
CA GLU A 61 14.47 -1.88 -1.84
C GLU A 61 14.04 -3.29 -1.38
N TYR A 62 15.02 -4.07 -0.92
CA TYR A 62 14.81 -5.38 -0.28
C TYR A 62 15.67 -5.45 0.99
N PRO A 63 15.14 -5.00 2.14
CA PRO A 63 15.92 -4.72 3.33
C PRO A 63 16.48 -6.00 3.96
N ALA A 64 17.73 -5.91 4.42
CA ALA A 64 18.38 -7.01 5.13
C ALA A 64 17.68 -7.25 6.47
N THR A 65 17.39 -8.51 6.76
CA THR A 65 16.63 -8.94 7.93
C THR A 65 17.32 -10.09 8.61
N ALA A 66 17.44 -10.04 9.94
CA ALA A 66 17.90 -11.17 10.74
C ALA A 66 16.77 -11.68 11.63
N ALA A 67 16.54 -12.99 11.62
CA ALA A 67 15.79 -13.66 12.67
C ALA A 67 16.64 -13.70 13.92
N MET A 68 16.25 -12.98 14.96
CA MET A 68 17.04 -12.88 16.18
C MET A 68 17.03 -14.15 17.03
N THR A 69 16.04 -15.03 16.81
CA THR A 69 15.96 -16.35 17.46
C THR A 69 16.99 -17.33 16.90
N THR A 70 17.19 -17.36 15.57
CA THR A 70 18.05 -18.34 14.90
C THR A 70 19.38 -17.76 14.41
N GLY A 71 19.51 -16.43 14.35
CA GLY A 71 20.64 -15.75 13.70
C GLY A 71 20.60 -15.80 12.18
N TYR A 72 19.57 -16.39 11.56
CA TYR A 72 19.47 -16.50 10.11
C TYR A 72 19.21 -15.13 9.46
N VAL A 73 19.93 -14.81 8.39
CA VAL A 73 19.81 -13.55 7.65
C VAL A 73 19.19 -13.80 6.28
N PHE A 74 18.18 -13.00 5.95
CA PHE A 74 17.44 -13.04 4.70
C PHE A 74 16.96 -11.62 4.32
N ARG A 75 16.16 -11.49 3.28
CA ARG A 75 15.57 -10.21 2.87
C ARG A 75 14.06 -10.24 2.99
N VAL A 76 13.45 -9.09 3.29
CA VAL A 76 12.00 -8.94 3.15
C VAL A 76 11.68 -8.86 1.65
N GLU A 77 11.05 -9.90 1.12
CA GLU A 77 10.72 -10.02 -0.31
C GLU A 77 9.36 -9.39 -0.64
N ASN A 78 8.48 -9.26 0.35
CA ASN A 78 7.15 -8.67 0.16
C ASN A 78 7.24 -7.15 -0.03
N GLN A 79 7.03 -6.69 -1.26
CA GLN A 79 7.18 -5.28 -1.63
C GLN A 79 6.21 -4.35 -0.91
N ALA A 80 4.96 -4.77 -0.67
CA ALA A 80 4.01 -3.96 0.09
C ALA A 80 4.45 -3.80 1.55
N THR A 81 5.04 -4.84 2.14
CA THR A 81 5.61 -4.77 3.49
C THR A 81 6.79 -3.81 3.51
N VAL A 82 7.73 -3.90 2.57
CA VAL A 82 8.86 -2.96 2.49
C VAL A 82 8.37 -1.50 2.36
N GLY A 83 7.42 -1.23 1.45
CA GLY A 83 6.83 0.10 1.30
C GLY A 83 6.16 0.61 2.58
N TYR A 84 5.52 -0.29 3.34
CA TYR A 84 5.00 0.05 4.67
C TYR A 84 6.13 0.37 5.66
N LEU A 85 7.17 -0.44 5.74
CA LEU A 85 8.33 -0.22 6.63
C LEU A 85 9.03 1.11 6.34
N GLN A 86 9.23 1.47 5.07
CA GLN A 86 9.80 2.74 4.65
C GLN A 86 8.97 3.94 5.13
N ARG A 87 7.64 3.80 5.10
CA ARG A 87 6.67 4.82 5.53
C ARG A 87 6.66 5.02 7.04
N ILE A 88 6.65 3.94 7.83
CA ILE A 88 6.52 4.01 9.29
C ILE A 88 7.86 4.13 10.03
N GLY A 89 8.96 3.74 9.38
CA GLY A 89 10.30 3.85 9.92
C GLY A 89 10.74 5.31 10.05
N LYS A 90 11.38 5.65 11.18
CA LYS A 90 11.99 6.96 11.43
C LYS A 90 13.50 6.81 11.54
N THR A 91 14.25 7.69 10.90
CA THR A 91 15.72 7.69 10.94
C THR A 91 16.23 7.77 12.38
N GLY A 92 17.16 6.90 12.76
CA GLY A 92 17.72 6.84 14.11
C GLY A 92 16.75 6.33 15.18
N HIS A 93 15.62 5.73 14.79
CA HIS A 93 14.67 5.12 15.71
C HIS A 93 14.54 3.62 15.44
N LEU A 94 14.31 2.87 16.51
CA LEU A 94 13.81 1.51 16.46
C LEU A 94 12.28 1.56 16.52
N THR A 95 11.63 1.20 15.41
CA THR A 95 10.18 1.06 15.34
C THR A 95 9.83 -0.41 15.54
N THR A 96 9.15 -0.74 16.63
CA THR A 96 8.70 -2.11 16.93
C THR A 96 7.29 -2.33 16.40
N LEU A 97 7.11 -3.41 15.64
CA LEU A 97 5.86 -3.84 15.04
C LEU A 97 5.42 -5.17 15.62
N HIS A 98 4.11 -5.36 15.69
CA HIS A 98 3.50 -6.63 15.99
C HIS A 98 2.68 -7.12 14.79
N VAL A 99 2.81 -8.40 14.47
CA VAL A 99 2.01 -9.10 13.46
C VAL A 99 1.03 -10.02 14.17
N GLU A 100 -0.25 -9.88 13.84
CA GLU A 100 -1.30 -10.75 14.35
C GLU A 100 -2.16 -11.22 13.18
N GLU A 101 -2.54 -12.50 13.19
CA GLU A 101 -3.65 -12.97 12.37
C GLU A 101 -4.96 -12.32 12.83
N ARG A 102 -5.65 -11.66 11.90
CA ARG A 102 -6.97 -11.05 12.13
C ARG A 102 -7.83 -11.31 10.89
N PRO A 103 -8.56 -12.43 10.87
CA PRO A 103 -9.21 -12.93 9.66
C PRO A 103 -10.23 -11.95 9.10
N ASP A 104 -11.00 -11.24 9.94
CA ASP A 104 -12.02 -10.29 9.48
C ASP A 104 -12.27 -9.15 10.47
N SER A 105 -11.74 -7.97 10.18
CA SER A 105 -12.32 -6.75 10.76
C SER A 105 -12.45 -5.66 9.72
N LEU A 106 -13.67 -5.20 9.45
CA LEU A 106 -13.91 -4.05 8.57
C LEU A 106 -13.28 -2.76 9.12
N HIS A 107 -13.01 -2.68 10.43
CA HIS A 107 -12.76 -1.43 11.16
C HIS A 107 -11.43 -1.44 11.91
N ILE A 108 -10.30 -1.51 11.22
CA ILE A 108 -9.02 -1.24 11.88
C ILE A 108 -8.86 0.25 12.15
N ASP A 109 -9.25 1.08 11.17
CA ASP A 109 -9.17 2.54 11.25
C ASP A 109 -10.54 3.12 10.85
N PRO A 110 -11.41 3.50 11.81
CA PRO A 110 -12.79 3.92 11.51
C PRO A 110 -12.85 5.21 10.69
N LEU A 111 -11.95 6.16 10.95
CA LEU A 111 -11.88 7.41 10.20
C LEU A 111 -11.42 7.18 8.75
N ALA A 112 -10.44 6.29 8.53
CA ALA A 112 -10.02 5.89 7.20
C ALA A 112 -11.17 5.18 6.45
N SER A 113 -11.94 4.35 7.15
CA SER A 113 -13.11 3.66 6.59
C SER A 113 -14.22 4.64 6.19
N PHE A 114 -14.46 5.68 7.00
CA PHE A 114 -15.42 6.73 6.69
C PHE A 114 -15.01 7.53 5.44
N ALA A 115 -13.75 7.99 5.37
CA ALA A 115 -13.24 8.71 4.20
C ALA A 115 -13.32 7.85 2.91
N TYR A 116 -13.00 6.56 3.04
CA TYR A 116 -13.13 5.58 1.95
C TYR A 116 -14.59 5.45 1.45
N LEU A 117 -15.53 5.22 2.37
CA LEU A 117 -16.95 5.08 2.03
C LEU A 117 -17.54 6.38 1.49
N ALA A 118 -17.10 7.54 1.99
CA ALA A 118 -17.49 8.85 1.45
C ALA A 118 -17.05 9.00 -0.02
N GLY A 119 -15.84 8.53 -0.37
CA GLY A 119 -15.36 8.51 -1.76
C GLY A 119 -16.22 7.62 -2.64
N VAL A 120 -16.52 6.40 -2.20
CA VAL A 120 -17.42 5.47 -2.91
C VAL A 120 -18.82 6.06 -3.11
N ALA A 121 -19.39 6.65 -2.06
CA ALA A 121 -20.71 7.27 -2.11
C ALA A 121 -20.74 8.49 -3.04
N SER A 122 -19.65 9.25 -3.10
CA SER A 122 -19.55 10.44 -3.96
C SER A 122 -19.72 10.10 -5.45
N THR A 123 -19.19 8.95 -5.89
CA THR A 123 -19.38 8.46 -7.27
C THR A 123 -20.84 8.15 -7.56
N ALA A 124 -21.55 7.49 -6.65
CA ALA A 124 -22.98 7.21 -6.82
C ALA A 124 -23.81 8.51 -6.86
N CYS A 125 -23.50 9.48 -5.99
CA CYS A 125 -24.16 10.79 -5.97
C CYS A 125 -23.95 11.54 -7.29
N VAL A 126 -22.72 11.57 -7.81
CA VAL A 126 -22.41 12.25 -9.08
C VAL A 126 -23.05 11.54 -10.26
N ALA A 127 -23.04 10.20 -10.31
CA ALA A 127 -23.75 9.43 -11.33
C ALA A 127 -25.25 9.76 -11.35
N ALA A 128 -25.90 9.80 -10.18
CA ALA A 128 -27.31 10.15 -10.05
C ALA A 128 -27.59 11.60 -10.48
N ALA A 129 -26.69 12.54 -10.14
CA ALA A 129 -26.80 13.93 -10.58
C ALA A 129 -26.71 14.06 -12.12
N LEU A 130 -25.72 13.41 -12.74
CA LEU A 130 -25.56 13.41 -14.20
C LEU A 130 -26.75 12.78 -14.93
N ALA A 131 -27.33 11.71 -14.37
CA ALA A 131 -28.54 11.09 -14.91
C ALA A 131 -29.75 12.02 -14.86
N LYS A 132 -29.95 12.74 -13.74
CA LYS A 132 -31.01 13.75 -13.63
C LYS A 132 -30.84 14.91 -14.60
N LEU A 133 -29.59 15.25 -14.91
CA LEU A 133 -29.25 16.31 -15.87
C LEU A 133 -29.37 15.85 -17.34
N GLY A 134 -29.54 14.55 -17.59
CA GLY A 134 -29.58 13.99 -18.96
C GLY A 134 -28.22 14.05 -19.68
N ASP A 135 -27.11 14.21 -18.96
CA ASP A 135 -25.78 14.29 -19.57
C ASP A 135 -25.22 12.87 -19.82
N HIS A 136 -25.68 12.26 -20.92
CA HIS A 136 -25.27 10.91 -21.33
C HIS A 136 -23.79 10.81 -21.66
N ALA A 137 -23.16 11.89 -22.13
CA ALA A 137 -21.74 11.91 -22.45
C ALA A 137 -20.89 11.90 -21.17
N ALA A 138 -21.21 12.72 -20.17
CA ALA A 138 -20.54 12.67 -18.86
C ALA A 138 -20.77 11.33 -18.15
N LEU A 139 -21.96 10.74 -18.27
CA LEU A 139 -22.24 9.38 -17.79
C LEU A 139 -21.40 8.33 -18.51
N GLY A 140 -21.23 8.44 -19.83
CA GLY A 140 -20.37 7.56 -20.62
C GLY A 140 -18.90 7.66 -20.20
N PHE A 141 -18.41 8.87 -19.95
CA PHE A 141 -17.07 9.11 -19.39
C PHE A 141 -16.92 8.40 -18.03
N LEU A 142 -17.83 8.67 -17.09
CA LEU A 142 -17.83 8.06 -15.76
C LEU A 142 -17.93 6.53 -15.82
N GLY A 143 -18.82 6.01 -16.66
CA GLY A 143 -19.02 4.58 -16.87
C GLY A 143 -17.78 3.89 -17.43
N SER A 144 -17.05 4.54 -18.35
CA SER A 144 -15.78 4.02 -18.88
C SER A 144 -14.72 3.91 -17.79
N LEU A 145 -14.61 4.92 -16.91
CA LEU A 145 -13.69 4.88 -15.77
C LEU A 145 -14.07 3.77 -14.79
N ILE A 146 -15.36 3.60 -14.48
CA ILE A 146 -15.86 2.52 -13.61
C ILE A 146 -15.54 1.14 -14.22
N ALA A 147 -15.76 0.97 -15.52
CA ALA A 147 -15.44 -0.27 -16.23
C ALA A 147 -13.93 -0.56 -16.22
N ALA A 148 -13.09 0.45 -16.48
CA ALA A 148 -11.64 0.33 -16.38
C ALA A 148 -11.19 -0.05 -14.95
N ARG A 149 -11.80 0.53 -13.92
CA ARG A 149 -11.56 0.14 -12.52
C ARG A 149 -11.99 -1.29 -12.23
N ALA A 150 -13.14 -1.72 -12.73
CA ALA A 150 -13.64 -3.09 -12.57
C ALA A 150 -12.66 -4.12 -13.14
N LEU A 151 -12.14 -3.90 -14.35
CA LEU A 151 -11.12 -4.75 -14.95
C LEU A 151 -9.84 -4.79 -14.12
N ASN A 152 -9.33 -3.62 -13.71
CA ASN A 152 -8.12 -3.53 -12.89
C ASN A 152 -8.27 -4.21 -11.52
N VAL A 153 -9.42 -4.05 -10.85
CA VAL A 153 -9.74 -4.71 -9.58
C VAL A 153 -9.84 -6.23 -9.77
N ALA A 154 -10.46 -6.69 -10.85
CA ALA A 154 -10.56 -8.11 -11.16
C ALA A 154 -9.17 -8.74 -11.38
N VAL A 155 -8.31 -8.10 -12.18
CA VAL A 155 -6.91 -8.52 -12.37
C VAL A 155 -6.16 -8.56 -11.03
N LEU A 156 -6.29 -7.51 -10.24
CA LEU A 156 -5.60 -7.39 -8.96
C LEU A 156 -6.04 -8.48 -7.97
N LYS A 157 -7.35 -8.78 -7.89
CA LYS A 157 -7.87 -9.88 -7.08
C LYS A 157 -7.40 -11.25 -7.56
N ARG A 158 -7.21 -11.45 -8.86
CA ARG A 158 -6.62 -12.69 -9.40
C ARG A 158 -5.14 -12.84 -9.00
N ARG A 159 -4.41 -11.73 -8.97
CA ARG A 159 -2.97 -11.67 -8.62
C ARG A 159 -2.70 -11.69 -7.12
N ALA A 160 -3.58 -11.13 -6.29
CA ALA A 160 -3.45 -11.04 -4.83
C ALA A 160 -3.85 -12.34 -4.11
N ARG A 161 -3.26 -13.45 -4.53
CA ARG A 161 -3.45 -14.77 -3.90
C ARG A 161 -2.24 -15.13 -3.07
N LYS A 162 -2.47 -15.75 -1.90
CA LYS A 162 -1.39 -16.25 -1.04
C LYS A 162 -0.65 -17.35 -1.80
N GLY A 163 0.58 -17.05 -2.24
CA GLY A 163 1.49 -18.01 -2.82
C GLY A 163 2.27 -18.79 -1.76
N TRP A 164 3.40 -19.39 -2.16
CA TRP A 164 4.32 -20.05 -1.23
C TRP A 164 4.94 -19.06 -0.24
N LYS A 165 4.99 -19.43 1.05
CA LYS A 165 5.52 -18.60 2.16
C LYS A 165 6.54 -19.36 3.04
N GLY A 166 7.09 -20.47 2.55
CA GLY A 166 7.98 -21.34 3.33
C GLY A 166 7.25 -22.52 3.99
N MET A 167 8.02 -23.34 4.71
CA MET A 167 7.50 -24.46 5.49
C MET A 167 6.70 -23.94 6.70
N PRO A 168 5.53 -24.50 7.03
CA PRO A 168 4.78 -24.13 8.22
C PRO A 168 5.56 -24.44 9.50
N GLU A 169 5.55 -23.51 10.45
CA GLU A 169 6.20 -23.62 11.77
C GLU A 169 5.20 -23.17 12.87
N PRO A 170 4.15 -23.98 13.13
CA PRO A 170 3.04 -23.57 13.98
C PRO A 170 3.45 -23.37 15.43
N GLY A 171 2.97 -22.28 16.03
CA GLY A 171 3.18 -21.98 17.46
C GLY A 171 4.56 -21.41 17.81
N THR A 172 5.49 -21.31 16.85
CA THR A 172 6.80 -20.71 17.08
C THR A 172 6.69 -19.18 17.06
N TYR A 173 7.20 -18.52 18.10
CA TYR A 173 7.28 -17.07 18.15
C TYR A 173 8.57 -16.58 17.50
N GLY A 174 8.45 -15.60 16.60
CA GLY A 174 9.55 -15.01 15.86
C GLY A 174 9.78 -13.55 16.24
N ASP A 175 11.02 -13.12 16.04
CA ASP A 175 11.46 -11.75 16.29
C ASP A 175 12.51 -11.37 15.26
N LEU A 176 12.14 -10.46 14.35
CA LEU A 176 12.93 -10.07 13.20
C LEU A 176 13.52 -8.68 13.42
N MET A 177 14.80 -8.52 13.13
CA MET A 177 15.45 -7.22 13.02
C MET A 177 15.64 -6.87 11.55
N VAL A 178 15.04 -5.78 11.09
CA VAL A 178 15.06 -5.31 9.71
C VAL A 178 15.79 -3.98 9.62
N LEU A 179 16.77 -3.89 8.71
CA LEU A 179 17.46 -2.65 8.38
C LEU A 179 16.90 -2.07 7.10
N VAL A 180 16.19 -0.95 7.23
CA VAL A 180 15.64 -0.18 6.12
C VAL A 180 16.58 0.99 5.83
N SER A 181 16.61 1.41 4.58
CA SER A 181 17.40 2.53 4.09
C SER A 181 17.15 3.82 4.90
N GLN A 182 18.14 4.73 4.88
CA GLN A 182 18.12 5.98 5.65
C GLN A 182 18.17 5.76 7.18
N ASP A 183 18.92 4.75 7.63
CA ASP A 183 19.11 4.42 9.05
C ASP A 183 17.79 4.26 9.83
N LYS A 184 16.81 3.63 9.19
CA LYS A 184 15.53 3.26 9.80
C LYS A 184 15.63 1.82 10.29
N TRP A 185 15.41 1.59 11.58
CA TRP A 185 15.51 0.27 12.16
C TRP A 185 14.14 -0.22 12.58
N VAL A 186 13.78 -1.43 12.17
CA VAL A 186 12.46 -1.98 12.44
C VAL A 186 12.62 -3.34 13.12
N ARG A 187 11.88 -3.55 14.20
CA ARG A 187 11.75 -4.87 14.84
C ARG A 187 10.35 -5.39 14.61
N ILE A 188 10.20 -6.60 14.08
CA ILE A 188 8.89 -7.20 13.79
C ILE A 188 8.72 -8.46 14.63
N ARG A 189 7.69 -8.51 15.47
CA ARG A 189 7.39 -9.63 16.36
C ARG A 189 6.05 -10.26 16.01
N GLY A 190 5.90 -11.55 16.28
CA GLY A 190 4.67 -12.31 16.06
C GLY A 190 4.94 -13.80 15.86
N LEU A 191 3.92 -14.57 15.48
CA LEU A 191 4.12 -15.97 15.12
C LEU A 191 4.94 -16.08 13.82
N VAL A 192 5.82 -17.07 13.73
CA VAL A 192 6.72 -17.26 12.58
C VAL A 192 5.93 -17.40 11.27
N ASP A 193 4.80 -18.09 11.28
CA ASP A 193 3.95 -18.25 10.10
C ASP A 193 3.27 -16.95 9.65
N ASP A 194 2.91 -16.08 10.60
CA ASP A 194 2.37 -14.75 10.32
C ASP A 194 3.46 -13.83 9.77
N LEU A 195 4.65 -13.86 10.41
CA LEU A 195 5.83 -13.13 9.95
C LEU A 195 6.21 -13.52 8.53
N LYS A 196 6.26 -14.82 8.21
CA LYS A 196 6.47 -15.32 6.85
C LYS A 196 5.37 -14.86 5.90
N THR A 197 4.11 -14.90 6.33
CA THR A 197 2.98 -14.46 5.49
C THR A 197 3.13 -13.00 5.06
N VAL A 198 3.59 -12.13 5.95
CA VAL A 198 3.77 -10.71 5.64
C VAL A 198 5.14 -10.37 5.05
N THR A 199 6.21 -11.11 5.32
CA THR A 199 7.58 -10.76 4.88
C THR A 199 8.09 -11.55 3.68
N ALA A 200 7.69 -12.83 3.55
CA ALA A 200 8.25 -13.74 2.57
C ALA A 200 7.50 -13.71 1.25
N GLY A 201 8.22 -13.88 0.14
CA GLY A 201 7.69 -13.96 -1.22
C GLY A 201 6.95 -12.72 -1.69
N GLN A 202 6.56 -12.73 -2.96
CA GLN A 202 5.76 -11.66 -3.56
C GLN A 202 4.34 -11.64 -2.98
N TRP A 203 3.74 -10.44 -2.91
CA TRP A 203 2.34 -10.26 -2.51
C TRP A 203 1.36 -10.22 -3.71
N LEU A 204 1.84 -9.75 -4.86
CA LEU A 204 1.13 -9.80 -6.12
C LEU A 204 1.90 -10.73 -7.06
N GLN A 205 1.23 -11.77 -7.54
CA GLN A 205 1.80 -12.66 -8.54
C GLN A 205 2.05 -11.92 -9.86
N ASP A 206 2.94 -12.47 -10.68
CA ASP A 206 3.17 -12.00 -12.04
C ASP A 206 1.90 -12.07 -12.88
N MET A 207 1.79 -11.19 -13.87
CA MET A 207 0.62 -11.15 -14.75
C MET A 207 0.61 -12.37 -15.68
N SER A 208 -0.52 -13.07 -15.72
CA SER A 208 -0.79 -13.98 -16.83
C SER A 208 -1.11 -13.21 -18.12
N ALA A 209 -1.10 -13.89 -19.28
CA ALA A 209 -1.48 -13.28 -20.56
C ALA A 209 -2.90 -12.66 -20.51
N LEU A 210 -3.84 -13.33 -19.83
CA LEU A 210 -5.20 -12.81 -19.65
C LEU A 210 -5.22 -11.58 -18.74
N ASP A 211 -4.41 -11.56 -17.69
CA ASP A 211 -4.33 -10.41 -16.78
C ASP A 211 -3.76 -9.18 -17.49
N SER A 212 -2.71 -9.39 -18.31
CA SER A 212 -2.12 -8.35 -19.14
C SER A 212 -3.13 -7.82 -20.17
N LEU A 213 -3.87 -8.69 -20.85
CA LEU A 213 -4.92 -8.30 -21.80
C LEU A 213 -6.00 -7.44 -21.14
N LEU A 214 -6.50 -7.86 -19.96
CA LEU A 214 -7.52 -7.12 -19.22
C LEU A 214 -6.99 -5.77 -18.72
N ALA A 215 -5.73 -5.70 -18.26
CA ALA A 215 -5.09 -4.45 -17.88
C ALA A 215 -4.93 -3.50 -19.07
N SER A 216 -4.52 -4.01 -20.25
CA SER A 216 -4.45 -3.22 -21.48
C SER A 216 -5.82 -2.73 -21.93
N ALA A 217 -6.86 -3.58 -21.86
CA ALA A 217 -8.23 -3.19 -22.15
C ALA A 217 -8.73 -2.09 -21.20
N ALA A 218 -8.41 -2.18 -19.91
CA ALA A 218 -8.71 -1.14 -18.94
C ALA A 218 -8.03 0.20 -19.32
N SER A 219 -6.77 0.16 -19.72
CA SER A 219 -6.05 1.36 -20.19
C SER A 219 -6.69 1.97 -21.44
N LEU A 220 -7.08 1.15 -22.41
CA LEU A 220 -7.79 1.60 -23.61
C LEU A 220 -9.14 2.25 -23.28
N LEU A 221 -9.88 1.74 -22.30
CA LEU A 221 -11.12 2.36 -21.82
C LEU A 221 -10.88 3.75 -21.22
N VAL A 222 -9.81 3.92 -20.43
CA VAL A 222 -9.45 5.23 -19.87
C VAL A 222 -9.08 6.21 -20.98
N TYR A 223 -8.25 5.83 -21.95
CA TYR A 223 -7.93 6.71 -23.08
C TYR A 223 -9.13 7.00 -23.97
N GLY A 224 -9.95 5.99 -24.26
CA GLY A 224 -11.19 6.13 -25.03
C GLY A 224 -12.22 7.02 -24.33
N SER A 225 -12.19 7.10 -23.00
CA SER A 225 -13.12 7.93 -22.22
C SER A 225 -13.03 9.42 -22.60
N VAL A 226 -11.87 9.89 -23.06
CA VAL A 226 -11.66 11.28 -23.49
C VAL A 226 -12.65 11.69 -24.60
N ALA A 227 -13.06 10.77 -25.46
CA ALA A 227 -14.05 11.04 -26.51
C ALA A 227 -15.43 11.38 -25.95
N PHE A 228 -15.80 10.80 -24.81
CA PHE A 228 -17.04 11.12 -24.10
C PHE A 228 -16.93 12.47 -23.37
N ALA A 229 -15.77 12.75 -22.76
CA ALA A 229 -15.54 14.02 -22.08
C ALA A 229 -15.63 15.24 -23.01
N TRP A 230 -15.19 15.10 -24.27
CA TRP A 230 -15.31 16.16 -25.28
C TRP A 230 -16.77 16.54 -25.59
N GLN A 231 -17.68 15.58 -25.47
CA GLN A 231 -19.12 15.76 -25.74
C GLN A 231 -19.92 16.12 -24.48
N ALA A 232 -19.30 16.08 -23.31
CA ALA A 232 -19.96 16.37 -22.04
C ALA A 232 -20.29 17.86 -21.91
N THR A 233 -21.37 18.15 -21.20
CA THR A 233 -21.72 19.54 -20.89
C THR A 233 -20.67 20.14 -19.93
N PRO A 234 -20.49 21.47 -19.90
CA PRO A 234 -19.54 22.11 -18.97
C PRO A 234 -19.82 21.75 -17.51
N LEU A 235 -21.09 21.64 -17.13
CA LEU A 235 -21.50 21.26 -15.78
C LEU A 235 -21.21 19.77 -15.50
N GLY A 236 -21.48 18.87 -16.46
CA GLY A 236 -21.14 17.45 -16.34
C GLY A 236 -19.63 17.20 -16.23
N SER A 237 -18.84 17.94 -17.02
CA SER A 237 -17.37 17.91 -16.91
C SER A 237 -16.89 18.45 -15.57
N ALA A 238 -17.45 19.56 -15.08
CA ALA A 238 -17.09 20.10 -13.77
C ALA A 238 -17.42 19.14 -12.62
N LEU A 239 -18.58 18.47 -12.67
CA LEU A 239 -18.97 17.47 -11.68
C LEU A 239 -18.04 16.25 -11.67
N THR A 240 -17.66 15.74 -12.85
CA THR A 240 -16.75 14.60 -12.98
C THR A 240 -15.31 14.96 -12.59
N ALA A 241 -14.81 16.13 -12.99
CA ALA A 241 -13.53 16.66 -12.54
C ALA A 241 -13.48 16.83 -11.01
N GLY A 242 -14.53 17.42 -10.44
CA GLY A 242 -14.69 17.59 -9.00
C GLY A 242 -14.74 16.25 -8.25
N LEU A 243 -15.44 15.25 -8.79
CA LEU A 243 -15.47 13.90 -8.26
C LEU A 243 -14.07 13.28 -8.19
N LEU A 244 -13.30 13.36 -9.27
CA LEU A 244 -11.96 12.77 -9.34
C LEU A 244 -11.01 13.46 -8.35
N ALA A 245 -11.05 14.79 -8.26
CA ALA A 245 -10.25 15.55 -7.31
C ALA A 245 -10.64 15.23 -5.86
N LEU A 246 -11.94 15.21 -5.54
CA LEU A 246 -12.44 14.87 -4.21
C LEU A 246 -12.10 13.43 -3.82
N SER A 247 -12.27 12.48 -4.73
CA SER A 247 -11.93 11.08 -4.49
C SER A 247 -10.43 10.89 -4.29
N ALA A 248 -9.59 11.62 -5.03
CA ALA A 248 -8.14 11.61 -4.83
C ALA A 248 -7.75 12.10 -3.42
N THR A 249 -8.36 13.19 -2.95
CA THR A 249 -8.08 13.73 -1.61
C THR A 249 -8.60 12.81 -0.51
N LEU A 250 -9.81 12.27 -0.65
CA LEU A 250 -10.38 11.30 0.28
C LEU A 250 -9.56 10.00 0.35
N LEU A 251 -9.07 9.51 -0.80
CA LEU A 251 -8.20 8.33 -0.85
C LEU A 251 -6.81 8.63 -0.26
N GLY A 252 -6.24 9.80 -0.55
CA GLY A 252 -5.00 10.27 0.08
C GLY A 252 -5.13 10.35 1.61
N LEU A 253 -6.25 10.91 2.10
CA LEU A 253 -6.58 10.95 3.52
C LEU A 253 -6.75 9.55 4.10
N THR A 254 -7.48 8.67 3.41
CA THR A 254 -7.64 7.26 3.80
C THR A 254 -6.29 6.57 3.97
N ASN A 255 -5.37 6.76 3.02
CA ASN A 255 -4.03 6.18 3.07
C ASN A 255 -3.23 6.73 4.25
N SER A 256 -3.25 8.05 4.45
CA SER A 256 -2.60 8.74 5.58
C SER A 256 -3.09 8.22 6.92
N LEU A 257 -4.40 8.07 7.08
CA LEU A 257 -5.05 7.57 8.29
C LEU A 257 -4.92 6.06 8.50
N THR A 258 -4.64 5.31 7.43
CA THR A 258 -4.40 3.87 7.55
C THR A 258 -3.04 3.65 8.21
N THR A 259 -3.06 3.24 9.48
CA THR A 259 -1.86 3.08 10.30
C THR A 259 -1.27 1.68 10.22
N LYS A 260 -2.08 0.69 9.83
CA LYS A 260 -1.71 -0.73 9.79
C LYS A 260 -1.65 -1.26 8.36
N LEU A 261 -0.72 -2.17 8.12
CA LEU A 261 -0.67 -2.95 6.89
C LEU A 261 -1.54 -4.20 7.06
N ARG A 262 -2.31 -4.55 6.04
CA ARG A 262 -2.98 -5.84 5.93
C ARG A 262 -2.35 -6.67 4.85
N MET A 263 -2.14 -7.95 5.13
CA MET A 263 -1.55 -8.86 4.16
C MET A 263 -2.02 -10.28 4.45
N PHE A 264 -2.79 -10.87 3.51
CA PHE A 264 -3.27 -12.26 3.56
C PHE A 264 -3.87 -12.70 4.91
N GLY A 265 -4.71 -11.87 5.53
CA GLY A 265 -5.34 -12.16 6.82
C GLY A 265 -4.52 -11.74 8.05
N CYS A 266 -3.26 -11.36 7.88
CA CYS A 266 -2.44 -10.79 8.94
C CYS A 266 -2.52 -9.25 8.94
N VAL A 267 -2.35 -8.67 10.11
CA VAL A 267 -2.27 -7.22 10.33
C VAL A 267 -0.93 -6.90 10.98
N VAL A 268 -0.20 -5.94 10.40
CA VAL A 268 1.04 -5.39 10.96
C VAL A 268 0.77 -3.99 11.48
N GLY A 269 1.06 -3.74 12.75
CA GLY A 269 0.87 -2.44 13.38
C GLY A 269 2.06 -2.02 14.24
N VAL A 270 2.29 -0.70 14.35
CA VAL A 270 3.31 -0.13 15.23
C VAL A 270 2.89 -0.27 16.69
N THR A 271 3.81 -0.74 17.52
CA THR A 271 3.61 -0.92 18.97
C THR A 271 4.44 0.08 19.77
N ASP A 272 5.71 0.28 19.41
CA ASP A 272 6.62 1.18 20.11
C ASP A 272 7.61 1.86 19.15
N VAL A 273 8.10 3.04 19.51
CA VAL A 273 9.10 3.79 18.76
C VAL A 273 10.11 4.41 19.72
N LYS A 274 11.36 3.93 19.68
CA LYS A 274 12.44 4.39 20.56
C LYS A 274 13.58 5.02 19.78
N LYS A 275 13.99 6.23 20.17
CA LYS A 275 15.12 6.95 19.56
C LYS A 275 16.45 6.46 20.11
N TYR A 276 17.46 6.33 19.25
CA TYR A 276 18.84 6.09 19.67
C TYR A 276 19.80 7.03 18.95
N GLU A 277 20.86 7.43 19.64
CA GLU A 277 21.91 8.28 19.04
C GLU A 277 22.82 7.48 18.10
N ARG A 278 23.05 6.21 18.43
CA ARG A 278 23.93 5.32 17.66
C ARG A 278 23.27 3.97 17.48
N ARG A 279 23.47 3.39 16.29
CA ARG A 279 23.05 2.01 15.94
C ARG A 279 23.56 0.97 16.95
N LEU A 280 24.76 1.17 17.49
CA LEU A 280 25.36 0.30 18.51
C LEU A 280 24.54 0.27 19.80
N PHE A 281 24.06 1.42 20.28
CA PHE A 281 23.29 1.49 21.52
C PHE A 281 21.95 0.78 21.39
N MET A 282 21.31 0.87 20.21
CA MET A 282 20.12 0.09 19.90
C MET A 282 20.43 -1.42 19.95
N ALA A 283 21.50 -1.87 19.31
CA ALA A 283 21.85 -3.29 19.32
C ALA A 283 22.15 -3.80 20.74
N GLN A 284 22.90 -3.04 21.55
CA GLN A 284 23.17 -3.35 22.96
C GLN A 284 21.87 -3.44 23.79
N ASP A 285 20.94 -2.50 23.61
CA ASP A 285 19.68 -2.47 24.33
C ASP A 285 18.80 -3.69 23.99
N ILE A 286 18.72 -4.07 22.72
CA ILE A 286 18.02 -5.29 22.28
C ILE A 286 18.67 -6.54 22.89
N VAL A 287 20.00 -6.64 22.89
CA VAL A 287 20.70 -7.78 23.49
C VAL A 287 20.44 -7.88 24.99
N ARG A 288 20.43 -6.75 25.72
CA ARG A 288 20.08 -6.72 27.15
C ARG A 288 18.64 -7.21 27.38
N GLU A 289 17.67 -6.73 26.59
CA GLU A 289 16.28 -7.17 26.67
C GLU A 289 16.16 -8.69 26.43
N ARG A 290 16.84 -9.22 25.39
CA ARG A 290 16.81 -10.65 25.09
C ARG A 290 17.48 -11.51 26.15
N ARG A 291 18.63 -11.09 26.68
CA ARG A 291 19.32 -11.80 27.78
C ARG A 291 18.44 -11.88 29.02
N ALA A 292 17.72 -10.80 29.34
CA ALA A 292 16.75 -10.80 30.44
C ALA A 292 15.58 -11.76 30.19
N ALA A 293 15.19 -11.98 28.92
CA ALA A 293 14.21 -12.98 28.51
C ALA A 293 14.78 -14.40 28.37
N GLY A 294 16.05 -14.63 28.72
CA GLY A 294 16.70 -15.94 28.66
C GLY A 294 17.34 -16.31 27.33
N ASP A 295 17.42 -15.38 26.36
CA ASP A 295 18.05 -15.60 25.06
C ASP A 295 19.38 -14.84 24.95
N SER A 296 20.48 -15.59 24.88
CA SER A 296 21.84 -15.06 24.74
C SER A 296 22.33 -14.99 23.30
N ASN A 297 21.49 -15.29 22.30
CA ASN A 297 21.89 -15.29 20.90
C ASN A 297 22.20 -13.87 20.39
N VAL A 298 23.44 -13.66 19.93
CA VAL A 298 23.94 -12.40 19.35
C VAL A 298 24.37 -12.55 17.88
N ASP A 299 24.28 -13.76 17.30
CA ASP A 299 24.71 -14.04 15.92
C ASP A 299 23.99 -13.16 14.90
N TRP A 300 22.72 -12.85 15.16
CA TRP A 300 21.91 -11.97 14.31
C TRP A 300 22.56 -10.59 14.13
N ALA A 301 23.16 -10.02 15.18
CA ALA A 301 23.74 -8.69 15.13
C ALA A 301 25.07 -8.67 14.35
N LEU A 302 25.87 -9.73 14.50
CA LEU A 302 27.10 -9.93 13.72
C LEU A 302 26.79 -10.12 12.23
N ARG A 303 25.89 -11.06 11.91
CA ARG A 303 25.56 -11.41 10.52
C ARG A 303 24.81 -10.30 9.78
N LEU A 304 24.03 -9.49 10.50
CA LEU A 304 23.37 -8.30 9.95
C LEU A 304 24.32 -7.09 9.81
N GLY A 305 25.56 -7.21 10.29
CA GLY A 305 26.56 -6.15 10.23
C GLY A 305 26.25 -4.96 11.15
N LEU A 306 25.51 -5.19 12.24
CA LEU A 306 25.25 -4.16 13.25
C LEU A 306 26.49 -3.87 14.10
N VAL A 307 27.31 -4.90 14.34
CA VAL A 307 28.56 -4.87 15.09
C VAL A 307 29.63 -5.67 14.37
N LYS A 308 30.91 -5.38 14.64
CA LYS A 308 32.04 -6.12 14.05
C LYS A 308 32.44 -7.30 14.92
N ASP A 309 32.42 -7.11 16.24
CA ASP A 309 32.76 -8.12 17.23
C ASP A 309 31.62 -8.24 18.25
N ALA A 310 31.36 -9.45 18.76
CA ALA A 310 30.37 -9.68 19.80
C ALA A 310 30.69 -8.89 21.08
N LYS A 311 31.99 -8.62 21.32
CA LYS A 311 32.46 -7.78 22.44
C LYS A 311 31.89 -6.36 22.41
N ASP A 312 31.60 -5.83 21.22
CA ASP A 312 31.01 -4.49 21.05
C ASP A 312 29.60 -4.39 21.65
N LEU A 313 28.88 -5.52 21.73
CA LEU A 313 27.54 -5.62 22.35
C LEU A 313 27.59 -5.65 23.88
N GLY A 314 28.79 -5.57 24.44
CA GLY A 314 29.05 -5.52 25.88
C GLY A 314 29.41 -6.88 26.47
N GLU A 315 30.70 -7.02 26.77
CA GLU A 315 31.19 -7.57 28.04
C GLU A 315 31.69 -6.41 28.93
N VAL A 316 30.78 -5.71 29.64
CA VAL A 316 31.09 -4.89 30.84
C VAL A 316 29.72 -4.71 31.53
N ILE A 317 29.37 -5.23 32.71
CA ILE A 317 30.08 -5.42 33.98
C ILE A 317 29.53 -6.68 34.69
N LEU A 318 30.48 -7.52 35.15
CA LEU A 318 30.43 -8.66 36.09
C LEU A 318 29.63 -9.92 35.70
#